data_AF-A0A3B0XQ51-F1
#
_entry.id   AF-A0A3B0XQ51-F1
#
_cell.length_a   1.000
_cell.length_b   1.000
_cell.length_c   1.000
_cell.angle_alpha   90.00
_cell.angle_beta   90.00
_cell.angle_gamma   90.00
#
_symmetry.space_group_name_H-M   'P 1'
#
loop_
_entity.id
_entity.type
_entity.pdbx_description
1 polymer ?
#
loop_
_entity_poly.entity_id
_entity_poly.type
_entity_poly.pdbx_seq_one_letter_code
_entity_poly.pdbx_strand_id
1 'polypeptide(L)'
;MKNLKSILIGIALLTPTLSFAEPPELGKYPEVYEGSDYVITLLRLGEKEKKTVLIKVDGIDNDFDGQIYLHTKKCDNRPCTAFKYETKEIPGKKKWATIQTTSSWGSQNNLIMYPPGINTKSSIYKVKRPKGFDSQKFYDEYQGQKAIRKKSN
;
A
#
# COMPACT_ATOMS: atom_id res chain seq x y z
N MET A 1 -56.48 -37.55 -29.45
CA MET A 1 -55.20 -37.90 -30.11
C MET A 1 -54.15 -36.86 -29.79
N LYS A 2 -53.01 -37.33 -29.27
CA LYS A 2 -51.69 -36.73 -29.01
C LYS A 2 -51.39 -35.37 -29.68
N ASN A 3 -50.73 -34.47 -28.93
CA ASN A 3 -49.32 -34.12 -29.19
C ASN A 3 -48.77 -33.12 -28.14
N LEU A 4 -48.07 -33.65 -27.13
CA LEU A 4 -47.16 -32.87 -26.28
C LEU A 4 -45.88 -32.57 -27.08
N LYS A 5 -45.52 -31.29 -27.24
CA LYS A 5 -44.17 -30.89 -27.67
C LYS A 5 -43.34 -30.58 -26.42
N SER A 6 -42.40 -31.46 -26.12
CA SER A 6 -41.43 -31.32 -25.03
C SER A 6 -40.51 -30.12 -25.26
N ILE A 7 -40.46 -29.20 -24.30
CA ILE A 7 -39.47 -28.11 -24.25
C ILE A 7 -38.31 -28.60 -23.38
N LEU A 8 -37.17 -28.87 -24.01
CA LEU A 8 -35.90 -29.15 -23.34
C LEU A 8 -35.30 -27.82 -22.84
N ILE A 9 -35.41 -27.55 -21.55
CA ILE A 9 -34.70 -26.46 -20.88
C ILE A 9 -33.30 -26.99 -20.54
N GLY A 10 -32.33 -26.66 -21.40
CA GLY A 10 -30.91 -26.89 -21.13
C GLY A 10 -30.43 -25.90 -20.07
N ILE A 11 -30.17 -26.38 -18.85
CA ILE A 11 -29.54 -25.58 -17.80
C ILE A 11 -28.06 -25.47 -18.14
N ALA A 12 -27.64 -24.30 -18.65
CA ALA A 12 -26.23 -23.96 -18.78
C ALA A 12 -25.65 -23.70 -17.38
N LEU A 13 -24.88 -24.66 -16.87
CA LEU A 13 -24.05 -24.50 -15.67
C LEU A 13 -22.93 -23.49 -15.97
N LEU A 14 -23.17 -22.22 -15.66
CA LEU A 14 -22.13 -21.20 -15.55
C LEU A 14 -21.27 -21.52 -14.33
N THR A 15 -20.16 -22.25 -14.51
CA THR A 15 -19.14 -22.35 -13.48
C THR A 15 -18.42 -21.00 -13.37
N PRO A 16 -18.50 -20.28 -12.24
CA PRO A 16 -17.71 -19.08 -12.07
C PRO A 16 -16.23 -19.48 -12.01
N THR A 17 -15.43 -19.04 -12.99
CA THR A 17 -13.98 -19.12 -12.91
C THR A 17 -13.53 -18.21 -11.76
N LEU A 18 -13.22 -18.80 -10.61
CA LEU A 18 -12.49 -18.12 -9.54
C LEU A 18 -11.09 -17.80 -10.07
N SER A 19 -10.95 -16.65 -10.72
CA SER A 19 -9.64 -16.11 -11.06
C SER A 19 -8.98 -15.64 -9.77
N PHE A 20 -8.23 -16.52 -9.12
CA PHE A 20 -7.33 -16.14 -8.05
C PHE A 20 -6.18 -15.38 -8.72
N ALA A 21 -6.25 -14.05 -8.67
CA ALA A 21 -5.13 -13.22 -9.07
C ALA A 21 -3.90 -13.66 -8.26
N GLU A 22 -2.82 -14.02 -8.95
CA GLU A 22 -1.57 -14.41 -8.30
C GLU A 22 -1.12 -13.31 -7.33
N PRO A 23 -0.58 -13.67 -6.16
CA PRO A 23 -0.06 -12.68 -5.23
C PRO A 23 1.04 -11.86 -5.93
N PRO A 24 1.07 -10.54 -5.70
CA PRO A 24 2.05 -9.68 -6.34
C PRO A 24 3.47 -10.04 -5.89
N GLU A 25 4.45 -9.93 -6.79
CA GLU A 25 5.87 -10.03 -6.43
C GLU A 25 6.19 -9.07 -5.27
N LEU A 26 6.93 -9.50 -4.25
CA LEU A 26 7.27 -8.64 -3.11
C LEU A 26 8.74 -8.20 -3.17
N GLY A 27 9.02 -7.00 -2.67
CA GLY A 27 10.39 -6.60 -2.34
C GLY A 27 11.02 -7.60 -1.36
N LYS A 28 12.24 -8.07 -1.63
CA LYS A 28 12.97 -8.92 -0.68
C LYS A 28 13.27 -8.21 0.64
N TYR A 29 13.45 -6.89 0.59
CA TYR A 29 13.86 -6.08 1.72
C TYR A 29 13.07 -4.78 1.76
N PRO A 30 12.75 -4.28 2.97
CA PRO A 30 12.10 -3.00 3.12
C PRO A 30 13.13 -1.87 3.03
N GLU A 31 12.64 -0.69 2.70
CA GLU A 31 13.30 0.54 3.10
C GLU A 31 12.73 1.00 4.43
N VAL A 32 13.61 1.38 5.36
CA VAL A 32 13.20 1.83 6.69
C VAL A 32 13.69 3.25 6.89
N TYR A 33 12.80 4.09 7.40
CA TYR A 33 13.10 5.47 7.76
C TYR A 33 12.68 5.71 9.22
N GLU A 34 13.33 6.68 9.85
CA GLU A 34 13.04 7.09 11.21
C GLU A 34 12.75 8.59 11.23
N GLY A 35 11.74 8.98 11.99
CA GLY A 35 11.42 10.38 12.33
C GLY A 35 11.89 10.71 13.74
N SER A 36 11.23 11.65 14.42
CA SER A 36 11.53 11.95 15.83
C SER A 36 11.15 10.78 16.74
N ASP A 37 9.90 10.31 16.64
CA ASP A 37 9.32 9.34 17.59
C ASP A 37 8.68 8.13 16.90
N TYR A 38 8.88 7.98 15.59
CA TYR A 38 8.25 6.92 14.81
C TYR A 38 9.18 6.31 13.76
N VAL A 39 8.86 5.08 13.39
CA VAL A 39 9.54 4.29 12.37
C VAL A 39 8.60 4.07 11.20
N ILE A 40 9.14 4.18 9.98
CA ILE A 40 8.39 4.00 8.75
C ILE A 40 9.01 2.86 7.97
N THR A 41 8.20 1.86 7.65
CA THR A 41 8.62 0.69 6.87
C THR A 41 7.93 0.70 5.52
N LEU A 42 8.72 0.73 4.43
CA LEU A 42 8.25 0.69 3.05
C LEU A 42 8.61 -0.66 2.42
N LEU A 43 7.61 -1.37 1.90
CA LEU A 43 7.79 -2.61 1.15
C LEU A 43 7.33 -2.41 -0.29
N ARG A 44 8.23 -2.60 -1.27
CA ARG A 44 7.87 -2.63 -2.70
C ARG A 44 6.89 -3.76 -2.99
N LEU A 45 5.89 -3.47 -3.82
CA LEU A 45 4.87 -4.41 -4.26
C LEU A 45 4.79 -4.42 -5.79
N GLY A 46 4.98 -5.60 -6.36
CA GLY A 46 5.17 -5.90 -7.78
C GLY A 46 6.59 -5.63 -8.28
N GLU A 47 6.80 -5.75 -9.60
CA GLU A 47 8.10 -5.55 -10.28
C GLU A 47 8.81 -4.25 -9.89
N LYS A 48 10.13 -4.18 -10.07
CA LYS A 48 10.96 -3.04 -9.65
C LYS A 48 10.53 -1.71 -10.28
N GLU A 49 9.94 -1.78 -11.47
CA GLU A 49 9.41 -0.63 -12.20
C GLU A 49 8.05 -0.17 -11.68
N LYS A 50 7.33 -1.03 -10.94
CA LYS A 50 6.06 -0.66 -10.32
C LYS A 50 6.32 0.33 -9.19
N LYS A 51 5.56 1.42 -9.26
CA LYS A 51 5.60 2.56 -8.33
C LYS A 51 4.79 2.30 -7.06
N THR A 52 4.45 1.06 -6.76
CA THR A 52 3.57 0.68 -5.65
C THR A 52 4.37 0.18 -4.45
N VAL A 53 4.04 0.72 -3.28
CA VAL A 53 4.66 0.35 -2.01
C VAL A 53 3.60 0.22 -0.94
N LEU A 54 3.80 -0.71 -0.01
CA LEU A 54 3.11 -0.73 1.26
C LEU A 54 3.90 0.13 2.24
N ILE A 55 3.22 0.98 2.99
CA ILE A 55 3.84 1.84 4.01
C ILE A 55 3.15 1.57 5.33
N LYS A 56 3.96 1.23 6.35
CA LYS A 56 3.58 1.13 7.76
C LYS A 56 4.28 2.24 8.55
N VAL A 57 3.56 2.82 9.50
CA VAL A 57 4.09 3.83 10.44
C VAL A 57 3.85 3.31 11.84
N ASP A 58 4.91 3.20 12.64
CA ASP A 58 4.87 2.72 14.03
C ASP A 58 5.39 3.81 14.96
N GLY A 59 4.77 4.00 16.13
CA GLY A 59 5.15 4.99 17.15
C GLY A 59 4.37 6.31 17.08
N ILE A 60 3.22 6.36 16.40
CA ILE A 60 2.35 7.56 16.40
C ILE A 60 1.19 7.39 17.37
N ASP A 61 0.84 8.44 18.12
CA ASP A 61 -0.26 8.38 19.11
C ASP A 61 -1.62 8.68 18.46
N ASN A 62 -2.09 7.78 17.58
CA ASN A 62 -3.44 7.80 17.00
C ASN A 62 -3.83 6.46 16.34
N ASP A 63 -5.06 6.37 15.81
CA ASP A 63 -5.62 5.17 15.16
C ASP A 63 -4.87 4.69 13.90
N PHE A 64 -3.91 5.48 13.39
CA PHE A 64 -3.09 5.11 12.23
C PHE A 64 -1.82 4.36 12.62
N ASP A 65 -1.52 4.25 13.92
CA ASP A 65 -0.37 3.50 14.42
C ASP A 65 -0.43 2.02 13.99
N GLY A 66 0.70 1.54 13.47
CA GLY A 66 0.85 0.18 12.97
C GLY A 66 0.02 -0.16 11.73
N GLN A 67 -0.76 0.78 11.18
CA GLN A 67 -1.58 0.54 9.99
C GLN A 67 -0.70 0.53 8.73
N ILE A 68 -0.98 -0.43 7.86
CA ILE A 68 -0.32 -0.60 6.56
C ILE A 68 -1.28 -0.16 5.46
N TYR A 69 -0.82 0.76 4.61
CA TYR A 69 -1.59 1.25 3.47
C TYR A 69 -0.82 1.10 2.16
N LEU A 70 -1.55 0.81 1.10
CA LEU A 70 -1.02 0.80 -0.26
C LEU A 70 -0.87 2.22 -0.78
N HIS A 71 0.34 2.55 -1.23
CA HIS A 71 0.69 3.82 -1.81
C HIS A 71 1.21 3.66 -3.24
N THR A 72 1.03 4.71 -4.03
CA THR A 72 1.64 4.86 -5.35
C THR A 72 2.59 6.05 -5.34
N LYS A 73 3.84 5.85 -5.79
CA LYS A 73 4.80 6.91 -6.05
C LYS A 73 4.31 7.77 -7.22
N LYS A 74 4.07 9.05 -6.96
CA LYS A 74 3.75 10.09 -7.94
C LYS A 74 4.96 11.00 -8.08
N CYS A 75 5.48 11.10 -9.29
CA CYS A 75 6.57 12.01 -9.62
C CYS A 75 5.99 13.39 -9.86
N ASP A 76 6.54 14.41 -9.20
CA ASP A 76 6.14 15.81 -9.38
C ASP A 76 6.90 16.47 -10.54
N ASN A 77 7.97 15.84 -11.03
CA ASN A 77 8.70 16.24 -12.22
C ASN A 77 9.07 15.05 -13.12
N ARG A 78 9.38 15.33 -14.39
CA ARG A 78 9.77 14.30 -15.39
C ARG A 78 10.94 13.41 -14.94
N PRO A 79 12.05 13.91 -14.36
CA PRO A 79 13.13 13.04 -13.90
C PRO A 79 12.79 12.29 -12.60
N CYS A 80 11.61 12.52 -12.00
CA CYS A 80 11.16 11.93 -10.75
C CYS A 80 12.11 12.16 -9.55
N THR A 81 12.86 13.26 -9.56
CA THR A 81 13.68 13.70 -8.43
C THR A 81 12.82 14.30 -7.32
N ALA A 82 11.66 14.86 -7.69
CA ALA A 82 10.61 15.22 -6.75
C ALA A 82 9.47 14.20 -6.83
N PHE A 83 9.04 13.65 -5.71
CA PHE A 83 7.94 12.70 -5.65
C PHE A 83 7.21 12.69 -4.30
N LYS A 84 6.00 12.12 -4.33
CA LYS A 84 5.21 11.76 -3.15
C LYS A 84 4.69 10.34 -3.22
N TYR A 85 4.54 9.69 -2.08
CA TYR A 85 3.80 8.44 -1.97
C TYR A 85 2.35 8.76 -1.57
N GLU A 86 1.41 8.52 -2.49
CA GLU A 86 0.00 8.84 -2.32
C GLU A 86 -0.86 7.58 -2.12
N THR A 87 -1.80 7.62 -1.18
CA THR A 87 -2.79 6.58 -0.94
C THR A 87 -4.21 7.15 -0.96
N LYS A 88 -5.19 6.28 -1.17
CA LYS A 88 -6.64 6.55 -1.02
C LYS A 88 -7.26 5.72 0.11
N GLU A 89 -6.44 4.99 0.88
CA GLU A 89 -6.91 4.03 1.89
C GLU A 89 -7.07 4.63 3.29
N ILE A 90 -6.75 5.92 3.46
CA ILE A 90 -6.95 6.66 4.72
C ILE A 90 -8.44 7.03 4.86
N PRO A 91 -9.15 6.57 5.92
CA PRO A 91 -10.55 6.90 6.16
C PRO A 91 -10.81 8.41 6.19
N GLY A 92 -11.95 8.82 5.61
CA GLY A 92 -12.35 10.23 5.55
C GLY A 92 -11.52 11.13 4.61
N LYS A 93 -10.56 10.58 3.85
CA LYS A 93 -9.72 11.35 2.92
C LYS A 93 -9.87 10.82 1.49
N LYS A 94 -10.07 11.72 0.52
CA LYS A 94 -10.07 11.37 -0.92
C LYS A 94 -8.71 10.87 -1.40
N LYS A 95 -7.64 11.44 -0.83
CA LYS A 95 -6.23 11.09 -1.06
C LYS A 95 -5.39 11.60 0.10
N TRP A 96 -4.26 10.93 0.37
CA TRP A 96 -3.29 11.32 1.38
C TRP A 96 -1.86 11.08 0.89
N ALA A 97 -0.96 12.04 1.11
CA ALA A 97 0.43 11.98 0.67
C ALA A 97 1.36 11.84 1.88
N THR A 98 1.66 10.59 2.22
CA THR A 98 2.31 10.19 3.47
C THR A 98 3.78 10.61 3.52
N ILE A 99 4.54 10.38 2.45
CA ILE A 99 5.96 10.75 2.36
C ILE A 99 6.16 11.58 1.10
N GLN A 100 6.93 12.68 1.22
CA GLN A 100 7.22 13.58 0.11
C GLN A 100 8.70 14.01 0.13
N THR A 101 9.27 14.26 -1.04
CA THR A 101 10.57 14.92 -1.16
C THR A 101 10.44 16.42 -0.87
N THR A 102 11.29 16.99 -0.01
CA THR A 102 11.34 18.46 0.21
C THR A 102 12.38 19.15 -0.65
N SER A 103 13.51 18.49 -0.87
CA SER A 103 14.58 18.94 -1.75
C SER A 103 15.45 17.74 -2.14
N SER A 104 16.00 17.77 -3.35
CA SER A 104 17.09 16.90 -3.77
C SER A 104 18.36 17.74 -3.77
N TRP A 105 19.35 17.38 -2.94
CA TRP A 105 20.70 17.92 -3.02
C TRP A 105 21.65 16.76 -3.36
N GLY A 106 22.27 16.80 -4.53
CA GLY A 106 23.12 15.70 -5.02
C GLY A 106 22.32 14.40 -5.23
N SER A 107 22.84 13.27 -4.72
CA SER A 107 22.23 11.94 -4.81
C SER A 107 21.27 11.61 -3.65
N GLN A 108 21.04 12.54 -2.73
CA GLN A 108 20.21 12.32 -1.55
C GLN A 108 18.85 13.03 -1.65
N ASN A 109 17.80 12.28 -1.33
CA ASN A 109 16.45 12.82 -1.22
C ASN A 109 16.19 13.19 0.25
N ASN A 110 15.98 14.47 0.53
CA ASN A 110 15.42 14.89 1.80
C ASN A 110 13.93 14.54 1.79
N LEU A 111 13.52 13.67 2.70
CA LEU A 111 12.15 13.22 2.81
C LEU A 111 11.50 13.84 4.04
N ILE A 112 10.23 14.20 3.88
CA ILE A 112 9.34 14.53 4.97
C ILE A 112 8.19 13.54 5.01
N MET A 113 7.69 13.36 6.22
CA MET A 113 6.51 12.57 6.52
C MET A 113 5.36 13.51 6.90
N TYR A 114 4.17 13.18 6.43
CA TYR A 114 2.88 13.70 6.85
C TYR A 114 2.09 12.55 7.47
N PRO A 115 2.25 12.32 8.79
CA PRO A 115 1.51 11.27 9.48
C PRO A 115 0.02 11.55 9.38
N PRO A 116 -0.81 10.56 8.96
CA PRO A 116 -2.25 10.72 9.03
C PRO A 116 -2.68 11.06 10.47
N GLY A 117 -3.60 12.01 10.62
CA GLY A 117 -4.09 12.45 11.93
C GLY A 117 -3.18 13.42 12.70
N ILE A 118 -1.98 13.75 12.18
CA ILE A 118 -1.06 14.71 12.81
C ILE A 118 -0.89 15.94 11.90
N ASN A 119 -1.03 17.14 12.46
CA ASN A 119 -0.96 18.40 11.70
C ASN A 119 0.48 18.95 11.55
N THR A 120 1.49 18.18 11.96
CA THR A 120 2.90 18.53 11.84
C THR A 120 3.61 17.58 10.88
N LYS A 121 4.52 18.13 10.08
CA LYS A 121 5.43 17.36 9.23
C LYS A 121 6.78 17.25 9.94
N SER A 122 7.48 16.15 9.73
CA SER A 122 8.86 16.02 10.19
C SER A 122 9.75 15.42 9.12
N SER A 123 11.05 15.74 9.19
CA SER A 123 12.06 15.11 8.36
C SER A 123 12.26 13.67 8.76
N ILE A 124 12.50 12.80 7.78
CA ILE A 124 12.79 11.40 8.02
C ILE A 124 14.10 11.02 7.34
N TYR A 125 14.85 10.11 7.95
CA TYR A 125 16.15 9.67 7.46
C TYR A 125 16.18 8.16 7.32
N LYS A 126 16.92 7.66 6.32
CA LYS A 126 16.99 6.23 6.05
C LYS A 126 17.84 5.54 7.12
N VAL A 127 17.32 4.48 7.70
CA VAL A 127 17.99 3.70 8.74
C VAL A 127 18.23 2.26 8.28
N LYS A 128 18.97 1.51 9.10
CA LYS A 128 19.27 0.12 8.80
C LYS A 128 17.99 -0.72 8.90
N ARG A 129 17.71 -1.48 7.84
CA ARG A 129 16.61 -2.47 7.85
C ARG A 129 16.82 -3.54 8.93
N PRO A 130 15.74 -4.11 9.49
CA PRO A 130 15.85 -5.23 10.41
C PRO A 130 16.42 -6.47 9.72
N LYS A 131 17.19 -7.29 10.46
CA LYS A 131 17.89 -8.47 9.92
C LYS A 131 16.94 -9.60 9.48
N GLY A 132 15.76 -9.70 10.10
CA GLY A 132 14.78 -10.77 9.87
C GLY A 132 13.44 -10.29 9.34
N PHE A 133 13.43 -9.31 8.43
CA PHE A 133 12.17 -8.84 7.83
C PHE A 133 11.52 -9.94 7.00
N ASP A 134 10.26 -10.23 7.28
CA ASP A 134 9.43 -11.16 6.51
C ASP A 134 8.44 -10.36 5.65
N SER A 135 8.77 -10.25 4.36
CA SER A 135 7.95 -9.52 3.39
C SER A 135 6.56 -10.14 3.20
N GLN A 136 6.45 -11.47 3.28
CA GLN A 136 5.17 -12.14 3.09
C GLN A 136 4.26 -11.86 4.29
N LYS A 137 4.78 -12.02 5.51
CA LYS A 137 4.04 -11.68 6.73
C LYS A 137 3.57 -10.22 6.73
N PHE A 138 4.42 -9.29 6.29
CA PHE A 138 4.06 -7.87 6.19
C PHE A 138 2.94 -7.63 5.16
N TYR A 139 2.97 -8.34 4.03
CA TYR A 139 1.90 -8.27 3.02
C TYR A 139 0.59 -8.88 3.53
N ASP A 140 0.67 -10.02 4.22
CA ASP A 140 -0.50 -10.71 4.78
C ASP A 140 -1.18 -9.86 5.87
N GLU A 141 -0.39 -9.18 6.71
CA GLU A 141 -0.89 -8.19 7.67
C GLU A 141 -1.67 -7.09 6.97
N TYR A 142 -1.12 -6.52 5.88
CA TYR A 142 -1.83 -5.52 5.07
C TYR A 142 -3.16 -6.07 4.51
N GLN A 143 -3.18 -7.29 3.98
CA GLN A 143 -4.42 -7.89 3.46
C GLN A 143 -5.47 -8.06 4.55
N GLY A 144 -5.06 -8.53 5.73
CA GLY A 144 -5.93 -8.66 6.89
C GLY A 144 -6.54 -7.32 7.31
N GLN A 145 -5.70 -6.29 7.50
CA GLN A 145 -6.17 -4.95 7.86
C GLN A 145 -7.09 -4.36 6.78
N LYS A 146 -6.75 -4.54 5.49
CA LYS A 146 -7.58 -4.08 4.37
C LYS A 146 -8.95 -4.75 4.34
N ALA A 147 -9.03 -6.04 4.64
CA ALA A 147 -10.30 -6.77 4.72
C ALA A 147 -11.17 -6.25 5.88
N ILE A 148 -10.56 -5.93 7.03
CA ILE A 148 -11.27 -5.33 8.17
C ILE A 148 -11.82 -3.95 7.79
N ARG A 149 -11.00 -3.06 7.21
CA ARG A 149 -11.42 -1.70 6.79
C ARG A 149 -12.56 -1.72 5.76
N LYS A 150 -12.64 -2.74 4.90
CA LYS A 150 -13.75 -2.91 3.95
C LYS A 150 -15.07 -3.31 4.61
N LYS A 151 -15.03 -4.00 5.76
CA LYS A 151 -16.25 -4.41 6.49
C LYS A 151 -16.82 -3.28 7.35
N SER A 152 -15.99 -2.31 7.73
CA SER A 152 -16.37 -1.19 8.60
C SER A 152 -16.91 0.03 7.85
N ASN A 153 -16.93 0.02 6.51
CA ASN A 153 -17.52 1.06 5.65
C ASN A 153 -18.77 0.51 4.96
#